data_AF-A0A1I6J7N3-F1
#
_entry.id   AF-A0A1I6J7N3-F1
#
_cell.length_a   1.000
_cell.length_b   1.000
_cell.length_c   1.000
_cell.angle_alpha   90.00
_cell.angle_beta   90.00
_cell.angle_gamma   90.00
#
_symmetry.space_group_name_H-M   'P 1'
#
loop_
_entity.id
_entity.type
_entity.pdbx_description
1 polymer ?
#
loop_
_entity_poly.entity_id
_entity_poly.type
_entity_poly.pdbx_seq_one_letter_code
_entity_poly.pdbx_strand_id
1 'polypeptide(L)'
;MASVIDSGSARGLRRRGALRASGIWAVSIVVALSLVGVIGDAALASDRPSVREASASTVVAEAVAPVEHAEADLRVHPSILIIATPERVARVAASLRGATDAVAEGEAALEAAAGRTLDDAAADQLRELVDRLHSTVESTRAALHDGLTVGHAAEVVRASGSASSLAETLDEATTTLDADADAAASSIALLDEAVAAWQLEQDRLAEEARLAEERAAAAAAQAAADAAASESALEGRDDGGDGGTDTPVATATPGPASADWTEYVWTSGFQAELDACAGGVDLSGTYGVRVVGEHWHCGGAGFPTWSGAIVDMSGVISGRYRVEGIAAVLDGATADSNDIPGGFDLLYQTCLNDSQSQMAFVGMTRIG
;
A
#
# COMPACT_ATOMS: atom_id res chain seq x y z
N MET A 1 -0.78 -73.80 -21.04
CA MET A 1 -1.96 -73.07 -21.55
C MET A 1 -1.61 -71.58 -21.44
N ALA A 2 -0.80 -71.01 -22.34
CA ALA A 2 -1.10 -70.56 -23.71
C ALA A 2 -2.13 -69.41 -23.76
N SER A 3 -1.64 -68.17 -23.86
CA SER A 3 -2.31 -66.95 -24.35
C SER A 3 -1.21 -65.87 -24.41
N VAL A 4 -0.53 -65.60 -25.52
CA VAL A 4 -0.95 -64.94 -26.78
C VAL A 4 -1.71 -63.64 -26.50
N ILE A 5 -0.97 -62.53 -26.42
CA ILE A 5 -1.54 -61.18 -26.61
C ILE A 5 -0.95 -60.61 -27.90
N ASP A 6 -1.90 -60.31 -28.78
CA ASP A 6 -1.81 -59.88 -30.15
C ASP A 6 -1.39 -58.39 -30.25
N SER A 7 -0.63 -58.09 -31.30
CA SER A 7 -0.04 -56.78 -31.59
C SER A 7 -0.94 -56.01 -32.55
N GLY A 8 -1.83 -55.19 -32.00
CA GLY A 8 -2.74 -54.33 -32.77
C GLY A 8 -2.09 -53.03 -33.24
N SER A 9 -1.57 -53.03 -34.47
CA SER A 9 -1.14 -51.86 -35.23
C SER A 9 -2.35 -51.02 -35.69
N ALA A 10 -2.41 -49.75 -35.31
CA ALA A 10 -3.39 -48.78 -35.82
C ALA A 10 -2.70 -47.48 -36.30
N ARG A 11 -2.37 -47.51 -37.60
CA ARG A 11 -2.38 -46.43 -38.59
C ARG A 11 -2.52 -44.99 -38.08
N GLY A 12 -1.47 -44.22 -38.32
CA GLY A 12 -1.43 -42.78 -38.19
C GLY A 12 -2.39 -42.06 -39.14
N LEU A 13 -3.15 -41.14 -38.57
CA LEU A 13 -3.84 -40.06 -39.25
C LEU A 13 -3.02 -38.77 -39.08
N ARG A 14 -2.32 -38.37 -40.14
CA ARG A 14 -1.75 -37.03 -40.28
C ARG A 14 -2.90 -36.02 -40.36
N ARG A 15 -3.14 -35.26 -39.29
CA ARG A 15 -3.85 -33.97 -39.37
C ARG A 15 -2.83 -32.84 -39.32
N ARG A 16 -2.66 -32.19 -40.48
CA ARG A 16 -2.09 -30.84 -40.59
C ARG A 16 -3.09 -29.88 -39.93
N GLY A 17 -2.71 -29.31 -38.79
CA GLY A 17 -3.43 -28.25 -38.11
C GLY A 17 -2.51 -27.04 -38.01
N ALA A 18 -2.99 -25.90 -38.49
CA ALA A 18 -2.26 -24.66 -38.70
C ALA A 18 -1.63 -24.10 -37.42
N LEU A 19 -0.37 -23.65 -37.54
CA LEU A 19 0.25 -22.69 -36.63
C LEU A 19 -0.58 -21.40 -36.64
N ARG A 20 -1.39 -21.19 -35.59
CA ARG A 20 -1.90 -19.87 -35.25
C ARG A 20 -0.84 -19.20 -34.39
N ALA A 21 -0.20 -18.18 -34.95
CA ALA A 21 0.58 -17.22 -34.23
C ALA A 21 -0.34 -16.49 -33.24
N SER A 22 -0.15 -16.70 -31.95
CA SER A 22 -0.76 -15.91 -30.90
C SER A 22 0.00 -14.60 -30.81
N GLY A 23 -0.53 -13.58 -31.49
CA GLY A 23 -0.08 -12.19 -31.34
C GLY A 23 -0.39 -11.72 -29.92
N ILE A 24 0.66 -11.29 -29.24
CA ILE A 24 0.60 -10.52 -27.99
C ILE A 24 -0.08 -9.19 -28.33
N TRP A 25 -1.23 -8.93 -27.71
CA TRP A 25 -1.88 -7.63 -27.76
C TRP A 25 -1.09 -6.67 -26.88
N ALA A 26 -0.23 -5.86 -27.50
CA ALA A 26 0.24 -4.62 -26.91
C ALA A 26 -0.91 -3.63 -26.93
N VAL A 27 -1.48 -3.32 -25.76
CA VAL A 27 -2.39 -2.19 -25.59
C VAL A 27 -1.51 -0.94 -25.55
N SER A 28 -1.38 -0.25 -26.69
CA SER A 28 -0.78 1.08 -26.74
C SER A 28 -1.82 2.11 -26.30
N ILE A 29 -1.65 2.69 -25.12
CA ILE A 29 -2.35 3.91 -24.72
C ILE A 29 -1.61 5.08 -25.40
N VAL A 30 -2.24 5.69 -26.39
CA VAL A 30 -1.82 6.96 -26.99
C VAL A 30 -2.65 8.06 -26.34
N VAL A 31 -2.07 8.80 -25.40
CA VAL A 31 -2.67 10.05 -24.90
C VAL A 31 -2.20 11.18 -25.81
N ALA A 32 -3.10 11.65 -26.67
CA ALA A 32 -2.92 12.88 -27.44
C ALA A 32 -3.37 14.07 -26.60
N LEU A 33 -2.45 14.74 -25.92
CA LEU A 33 -2.69 16.03 -25.26
C LEU A 33 -2.40 17.16 -26.25
N SER A 34 -3.46 17.74 -26.80
CA SER A 34 -3.40 19.00 -27.54
C SER A 34 -3.42 20.16 -26.55
N LEU A 35 -2.34 20.95 -26.54
CA LEU A 35 -2.25 22.25 -25.89
C LEU A 35 -3.25 23.24 -26.51
N VAL A 36 -4.12 23.81 -25.68
CA VAL A 36 -4.57 25.21 -25.80
C VAL A 36 -4.59 25.79 -24.40
N GLY A 37 -3.69 26.75 -24.15
CA GLY A 37 -3.42 27.29 -22.84
C GLY A 37 -4.44 28.32 -22.35
N VAL A 38 -4.42 28.54 -21.03
CA VAL A 38 -4.63 29.84 -20.40
C VAL A 38 -3.63 29.95 -19.26
N ILE A 39 -2.83 31.00 -19.32
CA ILE A 39 -1.87 31.46 -18.32
C ILE A 39 -2.66 31.96 -17.10
N GLY A 40 -2.32 31.46 -15.92
CA GLY A 40 -2.75 32.00 -14.64
C GLY A 40 -1.63 31.85 -13.64
N ASP A 41 -0.79 32.88 -13.52
CA ASP A 41 0.17 33.05 -12.43
C ASP A 41 -0.56 33.00 -11.09
N ALA A 42 -0.38 31.91 -10.35
CA ALA A 42 -0.66 31.84 -8.93
C ALA A 42 0.54 31.21 -8.24
N ALA A 43 1.40 32.07 -7.71
CA ALA A 43 2.46 31.69 -6.79
C ALA A 43 1.85 31.06 -5.53
N LEU A 44 1.82 29.73 -5.50
CA LEU A 44 1.64 28.98 -4.26
C LEU A 44 3.05 28.64 -3.75
N ALA A 45 3.47 29.39 -2.74
CA ALA A 45 4.59 29.03 -1.89
C ALA A 45 4.26 27.69 -1.23
N SER A 46 4.91 26.62 -1.71
CA SER A 46 4.93 25.31 -1.06
C SER A 46 5.73 25.45 0.23
N ASP A 47 5.04 25.66 1.35
CA ASP A 47 5.59 25.56 2.69
C ASP A 47 5.84 24.07 2.98
N ARG A 48 7.09 23.62 2.77
CA ARG A 48 7.54 22.27 3.14
C ARG A 48 7.77 22.24 4.65
N PRO A 49 7.17 21.33 5.43
CA PRO A 49 7.53 21.18 6.83
C PRO A 49 8.95 20.63 6.96
N SER A 50 9.81 21.40 7.64
CA SER A 50 11.24 21.13 7.91
C SER A 50 11.47 20.05 8.96
N VAL A 51 10.85 18.87 8.79
CA VAL A 51 11.00 17.75 9.71
C VAL A 51 12.01 16.77 9.11
N ARG A 52 13.19 16.67 9.76
CA ARG A 52 14.35 15.76 9.53
C ARG A 52 15.53 16.29 8.70
N GLU A 53 16.13 17.43 9.09
CA GLU A 53 17.55 17.67 8.77
C GLU A 53 18.52 16.90 9.69
N ALA A 54 18.08 16.43 10.86
CA ALA A 54 18.98 15.87 11.87
C ALA A 54 19.38 14.39 11.68
N SER A 55 18.63 13.60 10.91
CA SER A 55 18.90 12.16 10.76
C SER A 55 19.55 11.80 9.42
N ALA A 56 19.20 12.49 8.33
CA ALA A 56 19.89 12.34 7.05
C ALA A 56 21.32 12.88 7.09
N SER A 57 21.57 13.94 7.88
CA SER A 57 22.90 14.56 7.97
C SER A 57 23.96 13.66 8.62
N THR A 58 23.58 12.76 9.53
CA THR A 58 24.52 11.81 10.16
C THR A 58 24.89 10.65 9.24
N VAL A 59 23.92 10.13 8.46
CA VAL A 59 24.17 9.05 7.49
C VAL A 59 25.00 9.55 6.30
N VAL A 60 24.74 10.78 5.82
CA VAL A 60 25.55 11.44 4.79
C VAL A 60 26.97 11.74 5.31
N ALA A 61 27.13 12.19 6.56
CA ALA A 61 28.46 12.47 7.12
C ALA A 61 29.35 11.21 7.26
N GLU A 62 28.75 10.05 7.56
CA GLU A 62 29.48 8.77 7.69
C GLU A 62 29.83 8.17 6.31
N ALA A 63 29.00 8.40 5.29
CA ALA A 63 29.27 7.98 3.91
C ALA A 63 30.24 8.92 3.13
N VAL A 64 30.31 10.20 3.50
CA VAL A 64 31.22 11.20 2.88
C VAL A 64 32.64 11.11 3.46
N ALA A 65 32.80 10.71 4.72
CA ALA A 65 34.11 10.53 5.36
C ALA A 65 35.10 9.64 4.56
N PRO A 66 34.71 8.48 3.98
CA PRO A 66 35.61 7.68 3.14
C PRO A 66 35.88 8.30 1.76
N VAL A 67 35.01 9.16 1.23
CA VAL A 67 35.27 9.89 -0.04
C VAL A 67 36.22 11.07 0.18
N GLU A 68 36.09 11.80 1.28
CA GLU A 68 37.07 12.81 1.68
C GLU A 68 38.41 12.19 2.08
N HIS A 69 38.40 11.00 2.71
CA HIS A 69 39.62 10.21 2.91
C HIS A 69 40.18 9.69 1.59
N ALA A 70 39.36 9.26 0.64
CA ALA A 70 39.83 8.83 -0.68
C ALA A 70 40.42 10.01 -1.48
N GLU A 71 39.80 11.19 -1.46
CA GLU A 71 40.36 12.42 -2.06
C GLU A 71 41.65 12.85 -1.35
N ALA A 72 41.73 12.71 -0.02
CA ALA A 72 42.95 13.00 0.75
C ALA A 72 44.05 11.97 0.48
N ASP A 73 43.74 10.67 0.42
CA ASP A 73 44.67 9.57 0.12
C ASP A 73 45.18 9.66 -1.33
N LEU A 74 44.32 10.06 -2.28
CA LEU A 74 44.72 10.35 -3.67
C LEU A 74 45.71 11.51 -3.78
N ARG A 75 45.71 12.46 -2.85
CA ARG A 75 46.69 13.57 -2.81
C ARG A 75 48.04 13.17 -2.22
N VAL A 76 48.13 12.09 -1.44
CA VAL A 76 49.33 11.73 -0.67
C VAL A 76 50.30 10.83 -1.46
N HIS A 77 49.86 10.18 -2.55
CA HIS A 77 50.69 9.22 -3.29
C HIS A 77 50.98 9.61 -4.75
N PRO A 78 52.10 10.32 -5.04
CA PRO A 78 52.46 10.77 -6.38
C PRO A 78 52.78 9.63 -7.38
N SER A 79 52.88 8.39 -6.93
CA SER A 79 53.14 7.20 -7.76
C SER A 79 51.90 6.69 -8.51
N ILE A 80 50.70 7.03 -8.06
CA ILE A 80 49.43 6.71 -8.73
C ILE A 80 49.18 7.62 -9.95
N LEU A 81 49.86 8.76 -9.98
CA LEU A 81 49.76 9.79 -11.03
C LEU A 81 50.26 9.33 -12.42
N ILE A 82 50.87 8.14 -12.52
CA ILE A 82 51.44 7.63 -13.78
C ILE A 82 50.38 6.93 -14.65
N ILE A 83 49.26 6.46 -14.07
CA ILE A 83 48.28 5.64 -14.79
C ILE A 83 46.92 6.35 -14.97
N ALA A 84 46.52 7.21 -14.02
CA ALA A 84 45.30 8.00 -14.14
C ALA A 84 45.63 9.48 -14.28
N THR A 85 45.16 10.11 -15.36
CA THR A 85 45.23 11.57 -15.46
C THR A 85 44.38 12.19 -14.34
N PRO A 86 44.74 13.38 -13.81
CA PRO A 86 43.93 14.07 -12.80
C PRO A 86 42.46 14.24 -13.21
N GLU A 87 42.21 14.43 -14.50
CA GLU A 87 40.86 14.53 -15.09
C GLU A 87 40.05 13.23 -14.93
N ARG A 88 40.70 12.07 -15.08
CA ARG A 88 40.04 10.76 -14.92
C ARG A 88 39.71 10.49 -13.46
N VAL A 89 40.62 10.79 -12.54
CA VAL A 89 40.38 10.69 -11.09
C VAL A 89 39.20 11.59 -10.70
N ALA A 90 39.20 12.84 -11.16
CA ALA A 90 38.11 13.78 -10.88
C ALA A 90 36.76 13.28 -11.42
N ARG A 91 36.75 12.66 -12.61
CA ARG A 91 35.54 12.07 -13.19
C ARG A 91 35.00 10.91 -12.35
N VAL A 92 35.85 9.93 -12.02
CA VAL A 92 35.45 8.78 -11.19
C VAL A 92 34.92 9.25 -9.83
N ALA A 93 35.58 10.22 -9.19
CA ALA A 93 35.12 10.78 -7.93
C ALA A 93 33.76 11.49 -8.04
N ALA A 94 33.54 12.23 -9.14
CA ALA A 94 32.25 12.88 -9.40
C ALA A 94 31.13 11.86 -9.63
N SER A 95 31.36 10.81 -10.43
CA SER A 95 30.38 9.75 -10.68
C SER A 95 30.07 8.93 -9.42
N LEU A 96 31.07 8.61 -8.58
CA LEU A 96 30.85 7.95 -7.30
C LEU A 96 30.01 8.80 -6.34
N ARG A 97 30.24 10.12 -6.30
CA ARG A 97 29.44 11.05 -5.50
C ARG A 97 28.00 11.08 -5.99
N GLY A 98 27.80 11.29 -7.30
CA GLY A 98 26.47 11.30 -7.91
C GLY A 98 25.69 10.00 -7.69
N ALA A 99 26.34 8.84 -7.82
CA ALA A 99 25.73 7.54 -7.54
C ALA A 99 25.38 7.37 -6.05
N THR A 100 26.22 7.84 -5.13
CA THR A 100 25.95 7.79 -3.68
C THR A 100 24.75 8.68 -3.33
N ASP A 101 24.69 9.88 -3.91
CA ASP A 101 23.57 10.81 -3.73
C ASP A 101 22.26 10.20 -4.27
N ALA A 102 22.31 9.55 -5.44
CA ALA A 102 21.16 8.87 -6.05
C ALA A 102 20.66 7.66 -5.24
N VAL A 103 21.55 6.89 -4.58
CA VAL A 103 21.15 5.83 -3.62
C VAL A 103 20.38 6.45 -2.46
N ALA A 104 20.92 7.50 -1.84
CA ALA A 104 20.27 8.15 -0.70
C ALA A 104 18.92 8.77 -1.07
N GLU A 105 18.81 9.39 -2.26
CA GLU A 105 17.55 9.93 -2.78
C GLU A 105 16.54 8.83 -3.07
N GLY A 106 16.97 7.72 -3.67
CA GLY A 106 16.11 6.55 -3.94
C GLY A 106 15.58 5.90 -2.66
N GLU A 107 16.42 5.73 -1.64
CA GLU A 107 16.01 5.21 -0.32
C GLU A 107 14.99 6.15 0.36
N ALA A 108 15.23 7.46 0.32
CA ALA A 108 14.30 8.46 0.86
C ALA A 108 12.96 8.45 0.11
N ALA A 109 12.97 8.30 -1.22
CA ALA A 109 11.77 8.19 -2.03
C ALA A 109 10.98 6.90 -1.71
N LEU A 110 11.65 5.76 -1.50
CA LEU A 110 11.02 4.52 -1.07
C LEU A 110 10.38 4.63 0.33
N GLU A 111 11.05 5.27 1.29
CA GLU A 111 10.47 5.54 2.63
C GLU A 111 9.25 6.46 2.50
N ALA A 112 9.34 7.51 1.67
CA ALA A 112 8.22 8.39 1.41
C ALA A 112 7.05 7.64 0.74
N ALA A 113 7.29 6.76 -0.23
CA ALA A 113 6.21 6.06 -0.92
C ALA A 113 5.55 4.93 -0.11
N ALA A 114 6.11 4.53 1.05
CA ALA A 114 5.62 3.41 1.83
C ALA A 114 4.12 3.53 2.17
N GLY A 115 3.32 2.59 1.64
CA GLY A 115 1.87 2.56 1.82
C GLY A 115 1.09 3.63 1.05
N ARG A 116 1.74 4.36 0.13
CA ARG A 116 1.19 5.51 -0.59
C ARG A 116 1.23 5.35 -2.11
N THR A 117 1.07 4.12 -2.60
CA THR A 117 0.95 3.80 -4.02
C THR A 117 -0.26 2.90 -4.26
N LEU A 118 -0.81 2.92 -5.48
CA LEU A 118 -1.92 2.02 -5.87
C LEU A 118 -1.43 0.62 -6.23
N ASP A 119 -0.19 0.53 -6.72
CA ASP A 119 0.53 -0.70 -6.97
C ASP A 119 2.00 -0.55 -6.54
N ASP A 120 2.66 -1.67 -6.29
CA ASP A 120 4.05 -1.70 -5.81
C ASP A 120 5.08 -1.74 -6.96
N ALA A 121 4.66 -1.72 -8.23
CA ALA A 121 5.57 -1.99 -9.36
C ALA A 121 6.65 -0.92 -9.50
N ALA A 122 6.29 0.36 -9.32
CA ALA A 122 7.26 1.46 -9.36
C ALA A 122 8.25 1.41 -8.17
N ALA A 123 7.76 1.05 -6.99
CA ALA A 123 8.59 0.91 -5.79
C ALA A 123 9.55 -0.30 -5.91
N ASP A 124 9.08 -1.42 -6.46
CA ASP A 124 9.90 -2.61 -6.71
C ASP A 124 10.99 -2.33 -7.75
N GLN A 125 10.66 -1.63 -8.83
CA GLN A 125 11.63 -1.22 -9.85
C GLN A 125 12.71 -0.29 -9.27
N LEU A 126 12.31 0.70 -8.46
CA LEU A 126 13.28 1.60 -7.81
C LEU A 126 14.17 0.84 -6.82
N ARG A 127 13.61 -0.10 -6.04
CA ARG A 127 14.37 -0.92 -5.10
C ARG A 127 15.45 -1.75 -5.81
N GLU A 128 15.11 -2.40 -6.93
CA GLU A 128 16.08 -3.16 -7.72
C GLU A 128 17.22 -2.27 -8.25
N LEU A 129 16.90 -1.05 -8.68
CA LEU A 129 17.90 -0.09 -9.17
C LEU A 129 18.79 0.43 -8.04
N VAL A 130 18.24 0.77 -6.88
CA VAL A 130 19.00 1.20 -5.70
C VAL A 130 19.96 0.10 -5.25
N ASP A 131 19.50 -1.15 -5.16
CA ASP A 131 20.33 -2.30 -4.78
C ASP A 131 21.50 -2.51 -5.77
N ARG A 132 21.21 -2.40 -7.07
CA ARG A 132 22.21 -2.50 -8.13
C ARG A 132 23.23 -1.37 -8.05
N LEU A 133 22.78 -0.13 -7.89
CA LEU A 133 23.63 1.06 -7.79
C LEU A 133 24.54 0.98 -6.55
N HIS A 134 23.99 0.56 -5.41
CA HIS A 134 24.76 0.31 -4.18
C HIS A 134 25.87 -0.72 -4.43
N SER A 135 25.54 -1.85 -5.06
CA SER A 135 26.54 -2.88 -5.40
C SER A 135 27.63 -2.35 -6.35
N THR A 136 27.28 -1.51 -7.33
CA THR A 136 28.25 -0.91 -8.27
C THR A 136 29.17 0.08 -7.57
N VAL A 137 28.64 0.90 -6.65
CA VAL A 137 29.43 1.84 -5.83
C VAL A 137 30.45 1.09 -4.98
N GLU A 138 30.03 0.05 -4.26
CA GLU A 138 30.92 -0.74 -3.40
C GLU A 138 31.98 -1.50 -4.21
N SER A 139 31.61 -2.10 -5.34
CA SER A 139 32.57 -2.76 -6.24
C SER A 139 33.60 -1.77 -6.80
N THR A 140 33.19 -0.54 -7.14
CA THR A 140 34.08 0.48 -7.67
C THR A 140 35.04 1.01 -6.59
N ARG A 141 34.55 1.20 -5.36
CA ARG A 141 35.37 1.56 -4.19
C ARG A 141 36.41 0.49 -3.90
N ALA A 142 36.02 -0.79 -3.93
CA ALA A 142 36.93 -1.91 -3.74
C ALA A 142 38.01 -1.97 -4.83
N ALA A 143 37.64 -1.82 -6.11
CA ALA A 143 38.59 -1.79 -7.22
C ALA A 143 39.59 -0.62 -7.13
N LEU A 144 39.14 0.55 -6.69
CA LEU A 144 40.02 1.69 -6.40
C LEU A 144 40.97 1.36 -5.25
N HIS A 145 40.46 0.83 -4.14
CA HIS A 145 41.29 0.45 -2.99
C HIS A 145 42.36 -0.59 -3.35
N ASP A 146 41.99 -1.65 -4.06
CA ASP A 146 42.90 -2.68 -4.53
C ASP A 146 43.95 -2.12 -5.50
N GLY A 147 43.54 -1.23 -6.42
CA GLY A 147 44.46 -0.53 -7.32
C GLY A 147 45.49 0.34 -6.57
N LEU A 148 45.06 1.02 -5.51
CA LEU A 148 45.91 1.88 -4.68
C LEU A 148 46.88 1.07 -3.80
N THR A 149 46.44 -0.06 -3.25
CA THR A 149 47.25 -0.92 -2.38
C THR A 149 48.27 -1.74 -3.17
N VAL A 150 47.92 -2.27 -4.34
CA VAL A 150 48.87 -2.99 -5.23
C VAL A 150 49.91 -2.02 -5.81
N GLY A 151 49.55 -0.75 -6.04
CA GLY A 151 50.47 0.31 -6.44
C GLY A 151 51.58 0.63 -5.42
N HIS A 152 51.39 0.28 -4.14
CA HIS A 152 52.42 0.39 -3.11
C HIS A 152 53.46 -0.73 -3.14
N ALA A 153 53.11 -1.89 -3.67
CA ALA A 153 54.02 -3.01 -3.86
C ALA A 153 54.80 -2.79 -5.17
N ALA A 154 55.81 -1.93 -5.11
CA ALA A 154 56.61 -1.40 -6.22
C ALA A 154 57.46 -2.43 -7.03
N GLU A 155 56.91 -3.60 -7.40
CA GLU A 155 57.61 -4.61 -8.21
C GLU A 155 56.79 -5.16 -9.40
N VAL A 156 55.59 -4.63 -9.68
CA VAL A 156 54.73 -5.09 -10.79
C VAL A 156 54.84 -4.21 -12.06
N VAL A 157 55.55 -3.08 -11.99
CA VAL A 157 55.73 -2.08 -13.09
C VAL A 157 56.47 -2.64 -14.32
N ARG A 158 56.83 -3.93 -14.36
CA ARG A 158 57.33 -4.58 -15.57
C ARG A 158 56.23 -5.12 -16.50
N ALA A 159 54.94 -5.00 -16.17
CA ALA A 159 53.83 -5.39 -17.03
C ALA A 159 53.01 -4.18 -17.50
N SER A 160 53.34 -3.63 -18.66
CA SER A 160 52.64 -2.50 -19.32
C SER A 160 51.16 -2.79 -19.66
N GLY A 161 50.69 -4.03 -19.51
CA GLY A 161 49.32 -4.44 -19.80
C GLY A 161 48.31 -4.16 -18.66
N SER A 162 48.75 -4.05 -17.41
CA SER A 162 47.82 -3.88 -16.27
C SER A 162 47.28 -2.45 -16.16
N ALA A 163 48.07 -1.45 -16.54
CA ALA A 163 47.68 -0.03 -16.49
C ALA A 163 46.53 0.31 -17.46
N SER A 164 46.59 -0.20 -18.71
CA SER A 164 45.51 -0.02 -19.70
C SER A 164 44.23 -0.72 -19.26
N SER A 165 44.35 -1.92 -18.68
CA SER A 165 43.21 -2.69 -18.19
C SER A 165 42.50 -2.00 -17.03
N LEU A 166 43.25 -1.41 -16.07
CA LEU A 166 42.64 -0.64 -14.97
C LEU A 166 41.96 0.63 -15.50
N ALA A 167 42.60 1.33 -16.43
CA ALA A 167 42.05 2.52 -17.07
C ALA A 167 40.71 2.21 -17.77
N GLU A 168 40.65 1.15 -18.57
CA GLU A 168 39.43 0.67 -19.22
C GLU A 168 38.35 0.27 -18.20
N THR A 169 38.73 -0.46 -17.15
CA THR A 169 37.80 -0.87 -16.08
C THR A 169 37.18 0.34 -15.39
N LEU A 170 37.97 1.39 -15.11
CA LEU A 170 37.47 2.62 -14.48
C LEU A 170 36.56 3.42 -15.42
N ASP A 171 36.86 3.49 -16.71
CA ASP A 171 36.01 4.17 -17.69
C ASP A 171 34.66 3.44 -17.86
N GLU A 172 34.66 2.10 -17.88
CA GLU A 172 33.46 1.26 -17.92
C GLU A 172 32.62 1.40 -16.64
N ALA A 173 33.27 1.36 -15.47
CA ALA A 173 32.60 1.55 -14.18
C ALA A 173 31.96 2.94 -14.08
N THR A 174 32.68 4.00 -14.52
CA THR A 174 32.15 5.38 -14.56
C THR A 174 30.91 5.46 -15.45
N THR A 175 30.98 4.87 -16.65
CA THR A 175 29.84 4.87 -17.59
C THR A 175 28.63 4.12 -17.01
N THR A 176 28.87 3.03 -16.29
CA THR A 176 27.81 2.24 -15.64
C THR A 176 27.18 3.01 -14.47
N LEU A 177 28.00 3.64 -13.63
CA LEU A 177 27.53 4.48 -12.51
C LEU A 177 26.65 5.64 -13.00
N ASP A 178 27.11 6.37 -14.03
CA ASP A 178 26.35 7.50 -14.59
C ASP A 178 25.00 7.01 -15.17
N ALA A 179 25.00 5.89 -15.90
CA ALA A 179 23.78 5.32 -16.49
C ALA A 179 22.79 4.80 -15.42
N ASP A 180 23.28 4.12 -14.39
CA ASP A 180 22.43 3.62 -13.30
C ASP A 180 21.88 4.78 -12.44
N ALA A 181 22.67 5.84 -12.22
CA ALA A 181 22.20 7.05 -11.53
C ALA A 181 21.10 7.78 -12.30
N ASP A 182 21.26 7.95 -13.63
CA ASP A 182 20.22 8.53 -14.50
C ASP A 182 18.94 7.66 -14.50
N ALA A 183 19.08 6.33 -14.48
CA ALA A 183 17.97 5.40 -14.40
C ALA A 183 17.25 5.45 -13.04
N ALA A 184 17.99 5.61 -11.94
CA ALA A 184 17.43 5.81 -10.61
C ALA A 184 16.63 7.12 -10.53
N ALA A 185 17.20 8.23 -11.01
CA ALA A 185 16.51 9.52 -11.08
C ALA A 185 15.20 9.45 -11.89
N SER A 186 15.22 8.75 -13.04
CA SER A 186 14.03 8.52 -13.85
C SER A 186 12.97 7.68 -13.11
N SER A 187 13.40 6.68 -12.33
CA SER A 187 12.49 5.82 -11.56
C SER A 187 11.91 6.51 -10.33
N ILE A 188 12.66 7.41 -9.69
CA ILE A 188 12.16 8.30 -8.64
C ILE A 188 11.02 9.16 -9.19
N ALA A 189 11.18 9.75 -10.39
CA ALA A 189 10.12 10.54 -11.01
C ALA A 189 8.84 9.72 -11.29
N LEU A 190 8.97 8.45 -11.69
CA LEU A 190 7.83 7.54 -11.88
C LEU A 190 7.15 7.19 -10.54
N LEU A 191 7.93 7.02 -9.47
CA LEU A 191 7.40 6.77 -8.13
C LEU A 191 6.65 8.00 -7.60
N ASP A 192 7.18 9.20 -7.80
CA ASP A 192 6.50 10.45 -7.46
C ASP A 192 5.15 10.59 -8.20
N GLU A 193 5.09 10.23 -9.48
CA GLU A 193 3.85 10.21 -10.25
C GLU A 193 2.85 9.17 -9.69
N ALA A 194 3.31 7.99 -9.29
CA ALA A 194 2.48 6.96 -8.66
C ALA A 194 1.93 7.42 -7.30
N VAL A 195 2.74 8.08 -6.47
CA VAL A 195 2.30 8.66 -5.19
C VAL A 195 1.29 9.78 -5.40
N ALA A 196 1.50 10.65 -6.38
CA ALA A 196 0.55 11.69 -6.73
C ALA A 196 -0.80 11.11 -7.22
N ALA A 197 -0.77 10.03 -8.00
CA ALA A 197 -1.97 9.32 -8.44
C ALA A 197 -2.73 8.68 -7.25
N TRP A 198 -2.01 8.07 -6.30
CA TRP A 198 -2.60 7.56 -5.07
C TRP A 198 -3.26 8.67 -4.25
N GLN A 199 -2.59 9.81 -4.06
CA GLN A 199 -3.14 10.95 -3.31
C GLN A 199 -4.41 11.50 -3.96
N LEU A 200 -4.43 11.61 -5.29
CA LEU A 200 -5.63 12.03 -6.03
C LEU A 200 -6.81 11.08 -5.80
N GLU A 201 -6.54 9.77 -5.73
CA GLU A 201 -7.56 8.78 -5.42
C GLU A 201 -8.05 8.88 -3.97
N GLN A 202 -7.17 9.13 -3.01
CA GLN A 202 -7.57 9.39 -1.61
C GLN A 202 -8.47 10.62 -1.51
N ASP A 203 -8.13 11.70 -2.20
CA ASP A 203 -8.96 12.92 -2.23
C ASP A 203 -10.33 12.65 -2.85
N ARG A 204 -10.37 11.85 -3.93
CA ARG A 204 -11.63 11.42 -4.56
C ARG A 204 -12.51 10.61 -3.61
N LEU A 205 -11.93 9.65 -2.88
CA LEU A 205 -12.64 8.82 -1.91
C LEU A 205 -13.16 9.65 -0.74
N ALA A 206 -12.37 10.60 -0.22
CA ALA A 206 -12.79 11.50 0.85
C ALA A 206 -13.99 12.37 0.44
N GLU A 207 -13.98 12.91 -0.78
CA GLU A 207 -15.11 13.67 -1.30
C GLU A 207 -16.36 12.81 -1.51
N GLU A 208 -16.19 11.58 -2.00
CA GLU A 208 -17.29 10.63 -2.13
C GLU A 208 -17.93 10.29 -0.78
N ALA A 209 -17.09 10.05 0.24
CA ALA A 209 -17.53 9.81 1.62
C ALA A 209 -18.29 11.00 2.20
N ARG A 210 -17.77 12.23 2.02
CA ARG A 210 -18.45 13.45 2.44
C ARG A 210 -19.84 13.60 1.81
N LEU A 211 -19.94 13.35 0.50
CA LEU A 211 -21.22 13.38 -0.21
C LEU A 211 -22.17 12.26 0.25
N ALA A 212 -21.64 11.09 0.62
CA ALA A 212 -22.43 10.00 1.16
C ALA A 212 -23.01 10.36 2.55
N GLU A 213 -22.21 10.97 3.42
CA GLU A 213 -22.64 11.47 4.73
C GLU A 213 -23.75 12.52 4.59
N GLU A 214 -23.60 13.49 3.68
CA GLU A 214 -24.63 14.50 3.40
C GLU A 214 -25.96 13.88 2.94
N ARG A 215 -25.89 12.86 2.06
CA ARG A 215 -27.09 12.13 1.61
C ARG A 215 -27.73 11.34 2.75
N ALA A 216 -26.94 10.71 3.61
CA ALA A 216 -27.44 9.99 4.78
C ALA A 216 -28.14 10.94 5.76
N ALA A 217 -27.54 12.10 6.04
CA ALA A 217 -28.13 13.13 6.89
C ALA A 217 -29.46 13.66 6.30
N ALA A 218 -29.52 13.91 4.99
CA ALA A 218 -30.74 14.33 4.32
C ALA A 218 -31.85 13.25 4.39
N ALA A 219 -31.50 11.98 4.18
CA ALA A 219 -32.44 10.87 4.29
C ALA A 219 -32.98 10.72 5.72
N ALA A 220 -32.11 10.86 6.73
CA ALA A 220 -32.51 10.83 8.14
C ALA A 220 -33.47 11.99 8.49
N ALA A 221 -33.18 13.20 8.01
CA ALA A 221 -34.05 14.36 8.20
C ALA A 221 -35.43 14.16 7.54
N GLN A 222 -35.47 13.59 6.34
CA GLN A 222 -36.72 13.26 5.65
C GLN A 222 -37.53 12.22 6.44
N ALA A 223 -36.89 11.14 6.90
CA ALA A 223 -37.54 10.11 7.70
C ALA A 223 -38.13 10.67 9.01
N ALA A 224 -37.41 11.58 9.68
CA ALA A 224 -37.91 12.27 10.87
C ALA A 224 -39.13 13.15 10.56
N ALA A 225 -39.14 13.85 9.43
CA ALA A 225 -40.29 14.65 8.99
C ALA A 225 -41.52 13.78 8.68
N ASP A 226 -41.33 12.64 8.02
CA ASP A 226 -42.41 11.70 7.70
C ASP A 226 -43.01 11.04 8.96
N ALA A 227 -42.16 10.77 9.96
CA ALA A 227 -42.61 10.27 11.27
C ALA A 227 -43.48 11.32 12.00
N ALA A 228 -43.02 12.57 12.09
CA ALA A 228 -43.77 13.66 12.73
C ALA A 228 -45.12 13.94 12.02
N ALA A 229 -45.16 13.83 10.68
CA ALA A 229 -46.39 13.96 9.91
C ALA A 229 -47.39 12.82 10.20
N SER A 230 -46.89 11.61 10.42
CA SER A 230 -47.70 10.43 10.74
C SER A 230 -48.33 10.52 12.14
N GLU A 231 -47.61 11.05 13.13
CA GLU A 231 -48.14 11.28 14.49
C GLU A 231 -49.29 12.31 14.47
N SER A 232 -49.12 13.41 13.75
CA SER A 232 -50.14 14.46 13.63
C SER A 232 -51.44 13.96 12.98
N ALA A 233 -51.36 12.93 12.12
CA ALA A 233 -52.54 12.34 11.47
C ALA A 233 -53.37 11.44 12.41
N LEU A 234 -52.77 10.91 13.48
CA LEU A 234 -53.46 10.06 14.45
C LEU A 234 -54.24 10.87 15.48
N GLU A 235 -53.74 12.03 15.90
CA GLU A 235 -54.41 12.90 16.87
C GLU A 235 -55.73 13.49 16.34
N GLY A 236 -55.91 13.60 15.02
CA GLY A 236 -57.14 14.12 14.40
C GLY A 236 -58.34 13.15 14.36
N ARG A 237 -58.25 11.95 14.96
CA ARG A 237 -59.28 10.90 14.85
C ARG A 237 -60.13 10.66 16.10
N ASP A 238 -59.93 11.43 17.17
CA ASP A 238 -60.51 11.15 18.50
C ASP A 238 -61.74 11.99 18.89
N ASP A 239 -62.40 12.63 17.92
CA ASP A 239 -63.61 13.43 18.15
C ASP A 239 -64.88 12.69 17.69
N GLY A 240 -65.42 11.82 18.55
CA GLY A 240 -66.85 11.49 18.53
C GLY A 240 -67.20 10.03 18.32
N GLY A 241 -67.21 9.25 19.40
CA GLY A 241 -67.72 7.87 19.42
C GLY A 241 -68.17 7.45 20.82
N ASP A 242 -69.31 7.99 21.25
CA ASP A 242 -70.00 7.64 22.49
C ASP A 242 -70.50 6.18 22.46
N GLY A 243 -70.27 5.46 23.58
CA GLY A 243 -71.06 4.30 24.02
C GLY A 243 -70.75 2.93 23.39
N GLY A 244 -70.00 2.10 24.12
CA GLY A 244 -69.93 0.66 23.81
C GLY A 244 -68.96 -0.12 24.68
N THR A 245 -69.43 -0.57 25.85
CA THR A 245 -68.73 -1.47 26.77
C THR A 245 -68.39 -2.81 26.12
N ASP A 246 -67.10 -3.15 26.11
CA ASP A 246 -66.50 -4.47 26.37
C ASP A 246 -65.09 -4.50 25.77
N THR A 247 -64.11 -4.03 26.56
CA THR A 247 -62.71 -3.95 26.14
C THR A 247 -62.03 -5.30 26.34
N PRO A 248 -61.65 -6.04 25.26
CA PRO A 248 -60.74 -7.15 25.41
C PRO A 248 -59.38 -6.61 25.87
N VAL A 249 -58.82 -7.24 26.90
CA VAL A 249 -57.47 -6.98 27.40
C VAL A 249 -56.49 -7.23 26.26
N ALA A 250 -56.09 -6.17 25.56
CA ALA A 250 -55.05 -6.22 24.57
C ALA A 250 -53.75 -6.54 25.31
N THR A 251 -53.27 -7.78 25.14
CA THR A 251 -51.92 -8.19 25.49
C THR A 251 -50.96 -7.15 24.92
N ALA A 252 -50.33 -6.37 25.80
CA ALA A 252 -49.34 -5.38 25.41
C ALA A 252 -48.28 -6.07 24.57
N THR A 253 -48.23 -5.73 23.28
CA THR A 253 -47.12 -6.10 22.41
C THR A 253 -45.84 -5.62 23.10
N PRO A 254 -44.89 -6.52 23.42
CA PRO A 254 -43.62 -6.10 24.00
C PRO A 254 -43.01 -5.04 23.07
N GLY A 255 -42.68 -3.88 23.62
CA GLY A 255 -41.93 -2.87 22.88
C GLY A 255 -40.63 -3.48 22.33
N PRO A 256 -40.08 -2.94 21.23
CA PRO A 256 -38.81 -3.43 20.70
C PRO A 256 -37.77 -3.40 21.82
N ALA A 257 -37.09 -4.54 22.05
CA ALA A 257 -36.05 -4.65 23.05
C ALA A 257 -34.98 -3.58 22.76
N SER A 258 -34.56 -2.82 23.78
CA SER A 258 -33.45 -1.86 23.66
C SER A 258 -32.18 -2.56 23.16
N ALA A 259 -31.32 -1.85 22.44
CA ALA A 259 -30.03 -2.40 22.04
C ALA A 259 -29.11 -2.54 23.27
N ASP A 260 -28.36 -3.64 23.30
CA ASP A 260 -27.30 -3.87 24.29
C ASP A 260 -26.03 -3.09 23.93
N TRP A 261 -25.85 -2.79 22.63
CA TRP A 261 -24.70 -2.07 22.10
C TRP A 261 -25.11 -1.15 20.94
N THR A 262 -24.43 -0.03 20.79
CA THR A 262 -24.53 0.82 19.61
C THR A 262 -23.15 1.01 19.01
N GLU A 263 -23.05 0.73 17.73
CA GLU A 263 -21.81 0.80 16.96
C GLU A 263 -21.96 1.85 15.84
N TYR A 264 -20.96 2.69 15.68
CA TYR A 264 -20.90 3.66 14.59
C TYR A 264 -19.79 3.26 13.61
N VAL A 265 -20.19 2.90 12.40
CA VAL A 265 -19.29 2.51 11.31
C VAL A 265 -18.93 3.76 10.52
N TRP A 266 -17.79 4.36 10.84
CA TRP A 266 -17.44 5.71 10.39
C TRP A 266 -17.00 5.78 8.93
N THR A 267 -16.35 4.72 8.42
CA THR A 267 -15.86 4.67 7.04
C THR A 267 -15.80 3.22 6.52
N SER A 268 -15.43 3.07 5.26
CA SER A 268 -14.97 1.81 4.66
C SER A 268 -13.48 1.88 4.37
N GLY A 269 -12.74 0.79 4.59
CA GLY A 269 -11.29 0.79 4.42
C GLY A 269 -10.60 -0.46 4.97
N PHE A 270 -9.36 -0.31 5.42
CA PHE A 270 -8.58 -1.38 6.04
C PHE A 270 -7.69 -0.82 7.17
N GLN A 271 -6.39 -1.14 7.19
CA GLN A 271 -5.54 -0.87 8.36
C GLN A 271 -5.40 0.60 8.71
N ALA A 272 -5.24 1.49 7.72
CA ALA A 272 -5.11 2.92 8.00
C ALA A 272 -6.36 3.50 8.68
N GLU A 273 -7.53 3.05 8.26
CA GLU A 273 -8.81 3.46 8.84
C GLU A 273 -9.05 2.82 10.22
N LEU A 274 -8.63 1.57 10.42
CA LEU A 274 -8.68 0.90 11.72
C LEU A 274 -7.77 1.63 12.73
N ASP A 275 -6.55 1.97 12.32
CA ASP A 275 -5.55 2.70 13.13
C ASP A 275 -6.03 4.11 13.53
N ALA A 276 -6.96 4.70 12.78
CA ALA A 276 -7.52 6.02 13.10
C ALA A 276 -8.46 6.01 14.31
N CYS A 277 -8.98 4.83 14.71
CA CYS A 277 -9.78 4.65 15.93
C CYS A 277 -10.96 5.62 16.08
N ALA A 278 -11.67 5.87 14.98
CA ALA A 278 -12.84 6.76 14.93
C ALA A 278 -14.19 6.01 14.94
N GLY A 279 -14.17 4.70 15.25
CA GLY A 279 -15.31 3.78 15.25
C GLY A 279 -15.05 2.55 14.38
N GLY A 280 -16.08 1.74 14.16
CA GLY A 280 -16.00 0.58 13.27
C GLY A 280 -15.69 0.97 11.81
N VAL A 281 -14.94 0.11 11.12
CA VAL A 281 -14.58 0.27 9.70
C VAL A 281 -15.23 -0.85 8.89
N ASP A 282 -15.90 -0.53 7.79
CA ASP A 282 -16.38 -1.54 6.84
C ASP A 282 -15.19 -2.13 6.05
N LEU A 283 -14.85 -3.38 6.37
CA LEU A 283 -13.76 -4.17 5.77
C LEU A 283 -14.25 -5.06 4.62
N SER A 284 -15.52 -4.92 4.20
CA SER A 284 -16.14 -5.83 3.23
C SER A 284 -15.44 -5.85 1.89
N GLY A 285 -14.89 -4.72 1.45
CA GLY A 285 -14.13 -4.62 0.21
C GLY A 285 -12.87 -5.50 0.21
N THR A 286 -12.19 -5.59 1.35
CA THR A 286 -10.96 -6.37 1.49
C THR A 286 -11.25 -7.86 1.68
N TYR A 287 -12.26 -8.20 2.47
CA TYR A 287 -12.55 -9.59 2.82
C TYR A 287 -13.51 -10.31 1.86
N GLY A 288 -14.24 -9.58 1.01
CA GLY A 288 -15.23 -10.16 0.10
C GLY A 288 -16.49 -10.71 0.79
N VAL A 289 -16.59 -10.52 2.11
CA VAL A 289 -17.74 -10.84 2.96
C VAL A 289 -18.04 -9.64 3.86
N ARG A 290 -19.29 -9.49 4.31
CA ARG A 290 -19.69 -8.31 5.10
C ARG A 290 -19.06 -8.32 6.48
N VAL A 291 -18.08 -7.44 6.71
CA VAL A 291 -17.31 -7.36 7.95
C VAL A 291 -17.16 -5.91 8.36
N VAL A 292 -17.45 -5.60 9.61
CA VAL A 292 -17.00 -4.38 10.30
C VAL A 292 -15.81 -4.77 11.18
N GLY A 293 -14.76 -3.97 11.23
CA GLY A 293 -13.63 -4.22 12.12
C GLY A 293 -13.32 -3.03 13.01
N GLU A 294 -12.70 -3.31 14.16
CA GLU A 294 -12.13 -2.29 15.03
C GLU A 294 -10.98 -2.87 15.88
N HIS A 295 -9.98 -2.04 16.19
CA HIS A 295 -8.96 -2.37 17.19
C HIS A 295 -9.57 -2.64 18.56
N TRP A 296 -8.97 -3.57 19.30
CA TRP A 296 -9.42 -3.95 20.64
C TRP A 296 -9.56 -2.74 21.57
N HIS A 297 -8.56 -1.85 21.58
CA HIS A 297 -8.54 -0.69 22.47
C HIS A 297 -9.40 0.49 22.00
N CYS A 298 -9.95 0.45 20.78
CA CYS A 298 -10.72 1.56 20.20
C CYS A 298 -12.23 1.43 20.41
N GLY A 299 -12.69 0.23 20.74
CA GLY A 299 -14.09 -0.07 21.04
C GLY A 299 -14.35 -1.58 21.06
N GLY A 300 -13.56 -2.33 20.28
CA GLY A 300 -13.68 -3.77 20.14
C GLY A 300 -13.64 -4.58 21.44
N ALA A 301 -12.93 -4.11 22.49
CA ALA A 301 -12.92 -4.77 23.80
C ALA A 301 -14.29 -4.82 24.48
N GLY A 302 -15.18 -3.87 24.17
CA GLY A 302 -16.54 -3.79 24.71
C GLY A 302 -17.59 -4.49 23.85
N PHE A 303 -17.25 -4.86 22.61
CA PHE A 303 -18.22 -5.40 21.67
C PHE A 303 -18.82 -6.73 22.18
N PRO A 304 -20.16 -6.91 22.15
CA PRO A 304 -20.79 -8.10 22.68
C PRO A 304 -20.42 -9.35 21.88
N THR A 305 -19.90 -10.37 22.57
CA THR A 305 -19.49 -11.66 21.99
C THR A 305 -20.45 -12.80 22.32
N TRP A 306 -21.47 -12.56 23.15
CA TRP A 306 -22.43 -13.57 23.57
C TRP A 306 -23.68 -13.57 22.68
N SER A 307 -24.20 -14.78 22.42
CA SER A 307 -25.39 -14.97 21.60
C SER A 307 -26.62 -14.28 22.20
N GLY A 308 -27.44 -13.68 21.35
CA GLY A 308 -28.69 -13.01 21.69
C GLY A 308 -28.58 -11.51 21.92
N ALA A 309 -27.36 -10.95 22.06
CA ALA A 309 -27.17 -9.52 22.22
C ALA A 309 -27.71 -8.75 20.99
N ILE A 310 -28.30 -7.58 21.23
CA ILE A 310 -28.88 -6.71 20.21
C ILE A 310 -27.93 -5.53 19.95
N VAL A 311 -27.50 -5.39 18.71
CA VAL A 311 -26.57 -4.34 18.29
C VAL A 311 -27.27 -3.42 17.29
N ASP A 312 -27.28 -2.12 17.60
CA ASP A 312 -27.69 -1.09 16.65
C ASP A 312 -26.45 -0.55 15.94
N MET A 313 -26.36 -0.78 14.63
CA MET A 313 -25.31 -0.25 13.77
C MET A 313 -25.80 1.02 13.07
N SER A 314 -24.92 2.00 12.97
CA SER A 314 -25.14 3.28 12.30
C SER A 314 -23.93 3.68 11.46
N GLY A 315 -24.07 4.67 10.56
CA GLY A 315 -22.99 5.09 9.66
C GLY A 315 -23.03 4.37 8.30
N VAL A 316 -21.85 4.03 7.76
CA VAL A 316 -21.70 3.40 6.43
C VAL A 316 -22.43 2.05 6.36
N ILE A 317 -22.35 1.28 7.44
CA ILE A 317 -23.20 0.11 7.66
C ILE A 317 -24.23 0.45 8.73
N SER A 318 -25.50 0.21 8.43
CA SER A 318 -26.61 0.47 9.36
C SER A 318 -27.57 -0.70 9.46
N GLY A 319 -28.29 -0.73 10.58
CA GLY A 319 -29.34 -1.71 10.86
C GLY A 319 -29.25 -2.26 12.27
N ARG A 320 -30.26 -3.04 12.63
CA ARG A 320 -30.30 -3.75 13.90
C ARG A 320 -29.93 -5.20 13.68
N TYR A 321 -29.02 -5.71 14.51
CA TYR A 321 -28.47 -7.05 14.39
C TYR A 321 -28.56 -7.78 15.72
N ARG A 322 -28.69 -9.11 15.65
CA ARG A 322 -28.59 -10.01 16.79
C ARG A 322 -27.29 -10.77 16.69
N VAL A 323 -26.50 -10.77 17.75
CA VAL A 323 -25.26 -11.55 17.86
C VAL A 323 -25.61 -13.04 17.93
N GLU A 324 -24.98 -13.83 17.09
CA GLU A 324 -25.06 -15.29 17.11
C GLU A 324 -23.92 -15.90 17.96
N GLY A 325 -22.83 -15.15 18.17
CA GLY A 325 -21.68 -15.50 19.00
C GLY A 325 -20.36 -15.33 18.23
N ILE A 326 -19.25 -15.77 18.81
CA ILE A 326 -17.96 -15.85 18.10
C ILE A 326 -18.05 -16.96 17.05
N ALA A 327 -18.01 -16.58 15.77
CA ALA A 327 -18.05 -17.48 14.63
C ALA A 327 -16.69 -18.14 14.36
N ALA A 328 -15.60 -17.38 14.55
CA ALA A 328 -14.23 -17.89 14.45
C ALA A 328 -13.26 -17.05 15.29
N VAL A 329 -12.13 -17.66 15.67
CA VAL A 329 -10.94 -16.94 16.14
C VAL A 329 -9.80 -17.36 15.23
N LEU A 330 -9.23 -16.40 14.53
CA LEU A 330 -8.19 -16.59 13.53
C LEU A 330 -6.89 -15.94 13.99
N ASP A 331 -5.77 -16.49 13.55
CA ASP A 331 -4.47 -15.86 13.75
C ASP A 331 -4.21 -14.90 12.59
N GLY A 332 -4.13 -13.60 12.88
CA GLY A 332 -3.95 -12.56 11.85
C GLY A 332 -2.63 -12.65 11.08
N ALA A 333 -1.65 -13.43 11.56
CA ALA A 333 -0.39 -13.65 10.86
C ALA A 333 -0.44 -14.82 9.87
N THR A 334 -1.43 -15.71 9.97
CA THR A 334 -1.46 -16.96 9.18
C THR A 334 -2.78 -17.24 8.47
N ALA A 335 -3.89 -16.69 8.95
CA ALA A 335 -5.18 -16.83 8.30
C ALA A 335 -5.32 -15.83 7.14
N ASP A 336 -6.04 -16.24 6.10
CA ASP A 336 -6.37 -15.39 4.95
C ASP A 336 -7.89 -15.13 4.85
N SER A 337 -8.30 -14.35 3.85
CA SER A 337 -9.70 -13.96 3.68
C SER A 337 -10.65 -15.13 3.41
N ASN A 338 -10.15 -16.28 2.93
CA ASN A 338 -10.95 -17.48 2.72
C ASN A 338 -11.27 -18.22 4.03
N ASP A 339 -10.51 -17.96 5.10
CA ASP A 339 -10.76 -18.54 6.42
C ASP A 339 -11.89 -17.82 7.18
N ILE A 340 -12.33 -16.66 6.69
CA ILE A 340 -13.38 -15.86 7.32
C ILE A 340 -14.73 -16.58 7.17
N PRO A 341 -15.46 -16.85 8.27
CA PRO A 341 -16.67 -17.65 8.22
C PRO A 341 -17.82 -16.91 7.50
N GLY A 342 -18.41 -17.52 6.48
CA GLY A 342 -19.62 -17.01 5.83
C GLY A 342 -20.92 -17.37 6.58
N GLY A 343 -22.06 -16.98 5.99
CA GLY A 343 -23.40 -17.37 6.46
C GLY A 343 -24.05 -16.43 7.48
N PHE A 344 -23.41 -15.29 7.76
CA PHE A 344 -23.94 -14.22 8.60
C PHE A 344 -24.32 -13.02 7.74
N ASP A 345 -25.25 -12.19 8.21
CA ASP A 345 -25.60 -10.93 7.53
C ASP A 345 -24.51 -9.87 7.72
N LEU A 346 -23.80 -9.95 8.85
CA LEU A 346 -22.67 -9.11 9.19
C LEU A 346 -21.73 -9.85 10.16
N LEU A 347 -20.43 -9.67 9.98
CA LEU A 347 -19.41 -10.05 10.95
C LEU A 347 -18.85 -8.79 11.62
N TYR A 348 -18.46 -8.89 12.89
CA TYR A 348 -17.64 -7.89 13.56
C TYR A 348 -16.28 -8.48 13.93
N GLN A 349 -15.19 -7.85 13.51
CA GLN A 349 -13.82 -8.30 13.72
C GLN A 349 -13.10 -7.45 14.77
N THR A 350 -12.48 -8.10 15.74
CA THR A 350 -11.56 -7.44 16.70
C THR A 350 -10.52 -8.42 17.23
N CYS A 351 -9.52 -7.96 17.99
CA CYS A 351 -8.47 -8.80 18.57
C CYS A 351 -8.80 -9.14 20.03
N LEU A 352 -8.91 -10.42 20.42
CA LEU A 352 -9.13 -10.77 21.82
C LEU A 352 -7.89 -10.46 22.66
N ASN A 353 -8.10 -9.78 23.79
CA ASN A 353 -7.06 -9.43 24.75
C ASN A 353 -5.86 -8.72 24.10
N ASP A 354 -6.12 -7.85 23.11
CA ASP A 354 -5.08 -7.11 22.39
C ASP A 354 -4.05 -8.00 21.66
N SER A 355 -4.44 -9.23 21.30
CA SER A 355 -3.57 -10.18 20.61
C SER A 355 -3.94 -10.32 19.14
N GLN A 356 -3.00 -9.98 18.25
CA GLN A 356 -3.15 -10.20 16.79
C GLN A 356 -3.25 -11.69 16.41
N SER A 357 -2.78 -12.59 17.28
CA SER A 357 -2.94 -14.04 17.11
C SER A 357 -4.34 -14.56 17.47
N GLN A 358 -5.22 -13.68 17.97
CA GLN A 358 -6.57 -14.01 18.40
C GLN A 358 -7.61 -13.06 17.82
N MET A 359 -7.62 -12.92 16.49
CA MET A 359 -8.62 -12.12 15.79
C MET A 359 -9.98 -12.83 15.82
N ALA A 360 -10.90 -12.34 16.65
CA ALA A 360 -12.26 -12.85 16.75
C ALA A 360 -13.17 -12.24 15.68
N PHE A 361 -13.98 -13.09 15.07
CA PHE A 361 -15.09 -12.72 14.20
C PHE A 361 -16.40 -13.08 14.90
N VAL A 362 -17.18 -12.07 15.25
CA VAL A 362 -18.50 -12.21 15.88
C VAL A 362 -19.55 -12.20 14.78
N GLY A 363 -20.29 -13.31 14.67
CA GLY A 363 -21.36 -13.45 13.68
C GLY A 363 -22.65 -12.78 14.14
N MET A 364 -23.33 -12.12 13.21
CA MET A 364 -24.59 -11.44 13.48
C MET A 364 -25.63 -11.68 12.36
N THR A 365 -26.90 -11.76 12.79
CA THR A 365 -28.07 -11.85 11.91
C THR A 365 -28.86 -10.55 12.00
N ARG A 366 -29.28 -9.99 10.87
CA ARG A 366 -30.10 -8.77 10.83
C ARG A 366 -31.50 -9.05 11.37
N ILE A 367 -32.04 -8.14 12.18
CA ILE A 367 -33.35 -8.25 12.80
C ILE A 367 -34.15 -6.95 12.62
N GLY A 368 -34.96 -6.91 11.56
CA GLY A 368 -35.70 -5.72 11.10
C GLY A 368 -35.06 -5.08 9.88
#